data_AF-A0A6G8QC17-F1
#
_entry.id   AF-A0A6G8QC17-F1
#
_cell.length_a   1.000
_cell.length_b   1.000
_cell.length_c   1.000
_cell.angle_alpha   90.00
_cell.angle_beta   90.00
_cell.angle_gamma   90.00
#
_symmetry.space_group_name_H-M   'P 1'
#
loop_
_entity.id
_entity.type
_entity.pdbx_description
1 polymer ?
#
loop_
_entity_poly.entity_id
_entity_poly.type
_entity_poly.pdbx_seq_one_letter_code
_entity_poly.pdbx_strand_id
1 'polypeptide(L)'
;MQRPRTPEVPDEETIALWYEIGRAHSEAGGGGRLAWKLGLTVVCVVAALVLLSAPVFGTAWAGPFAPVVPIVVGASIGGGAFAWKRLRLRGRIEAPRRLLAEKGLDASRPARDGLGAYYDAQLVLLRCEYEFLLGRGAAKSARLFEESFGFAPEDAFEAGPLSVLPDTEEMRKLREGWETRISSRVRRGAQPPVLGLREDAAYRVFPREMTVPAELATRRAYLEISNKLLVERYGREPGAVPEPLRRRAGRDLREYGALVRKSGRRP
;
A
#
# COMPACT_ATOMS: atom_id res chain seq x y z
N MET A 1 4.07 38.18 12.62
CA MET A 1 2.89 37.35 12.24
C MET A 1 3.13 36.83 10.82
N GLN A 2 3.42 35.53 10.66
CA GLN A 2 3.54 34.91 9.33
C GLN A 2 2.14 34.73 8.74
N ARG A 3 1.96 35.11 7.46
CA ARG A 3 0.71 34.86 6.73
C ARG A 3 0.38 33.37 6.76
N PRO A 4 -0.90 32.98 6.90
CA PRO A 4 -1.30 31.60 6.69
C PRO A 4 -0.99 31.25 5.24
N ARG A 5 -0.04 30.33 5.02
CA ARG A 5 0.15 29.69 3.72
C ARG A 5 -1.15 28.95 3.42
N THR A 6 -1.92 29.46 2.47
CA THR A 6 -2.86 28.64 1.70
C THR A 6 -2.09 27.40 1.25
N PRO A 7 -2.62 26.17 1.40
CA PRO A 7 -1.94 25.00 0.86
C PRO A 7 -1.79 25.22 -0.65
N GLU A 8 -0.57 25.57 -1.08
CA GLU A 8 -0.24 25.62 -2.49
C GLU A 8 -0.47 24.22 -3.03
N VAL A 9 -1.26 24.13 -4.10
CA VAL A 9 -1.35 22.91 -4.89
C VAL A 9 0.10 22.54 -5.21
N PRO A 10 0.58 21.35 -4.78
CA PRO A 10 1.99 21.02 -4.95
C PRO A 10 2.36 21.11 -6.43
N ASP A 11 3.52 21.70 -6.71
CA ASP A 11 3.98 21.84 -8.09
C ASP A 11 4.04 20.46 -8.79
N GLU A 12 3.83 20.45 -10.10
CA GLU A 12 3.72 19.20 -10.88
C GLU A 12 4.98 18.33 -10.76
N GLU A 13 6.16 18.96 -10.65
CA GLU A 13 7.44 18.30 -10.44
C GLU A 13 7.49 17.57 -9.09
N THR A 14 7.00 18.20 -8.02
CA THR A 14 6.92 17.63 -6.67
C THR A 14 5.99 16.42 -6.65
N ILE A 15 4.85 16.52 -7.33
CA ILE A 15 3.91 15.41 -7.49
C ILE A 15 4.59 14.25 -8.24
N ALA A 16 5.34 14.54 -9.31
CA ALA A 16 6.07 13.52 -10.06
C ALA A 16 7.10 12.78 -9.19
N LEU A 17 7.83 13.50 -8.33
CA LEU A 17 8.78 12.90 -7.38
C LEU A 17 8.08 11.95 -6.40
N TRP A 18 6.91 12.32 -5.88
CA TRP A 18 6.11 11.43 -5.03
C TRP A 18 5.69 10.16 -5.75
N TYR A 19 5.26 10.29 -7.01
CA TYR A 19 4.86 9.15 -7.83
C TYR A 19 6.03 8.24 -8.17
N GLU A 20 7.22 8.79 -8.38
CA GLU A 20 8.44 7.99 -8.59
C GLU A 20 8.76 7.13 -7.36
N ILE A 21 8.65 7.70 -6.15
CA ILE A 21 8.83 6.95 -4.89
C ILE A 21 7.75 5.87 -4.76
N GLY A 22 6.48 6.20 -5.00
CA GLY A 22 5.37 5.25 -4.95
C GLY A 22 5.53 4.09 -5.94
N ARG A 23 6.00 4.39 -7.16
CA ARG A 23 6.33 3.40 -8.20
C ARG A 23 7.47 2.49 -7.76
N ALA A 24 8.56 3.07 -7.25
CA ALA A 24 9.71 2.32 -6.76
C ALA A 24 9.34 1.36 -5.61
N HIS A 25 8.50 1.80 -4.66
CA HIS A 25 8.01 0.92 -3.60
C HIS A 25 7.09 -0.20 -4.14
N SER A 26 6.21 0.11 -5.11
CA SER A 26 5.32 -0.91 -5.72
C SER A 26 6.09 -2.03 -6.42
N GLU A 27 7.17 -1.69 -7.14
CA GLU A 27 8.04 -2.67 -7.80
C GLU A 27 8.78 -3.55 -6.77
N ALA A 28 9.11 -2.99 -5.60
CA ALA A 28 9.84 -3.69 -4.56
C ALA A 28 8.97 -4.60 -3.69
N GLY A 29 7.68 -4.28 -3.49
CA GLY A 29 6.76 -5.02 -2.63
C GLY A 29 6.59 -6.51 -2.98
N GLY A 30 6.81 -6.90 -4.24
CA GLY A 30 6.75 -8.31 -4.70
C GLY A 30 8.06 -9.09 -4.63
N GLY A 31 9.19 -8.43 -4.29
CA GLY A 31 10.53 -9.00 -4.42
C GLY A 31 10.82 -10.19 -3.50
N GLY A 32 10.28 -10.18 -2.28
CA GLY A 32 10.55 -11.21 -1.26
C GLY A 32 10.03 -12.59 -1.63
N ARG A 33 8.81 -12.68 -2.14
CA ARG A 33 8.22 -13.98 -2.57
C ARG A 33 8.98 -14.57 -3.75
N LEU A 34 9.41 -13.74 -4.70
CA LEU A 34 10.21 -14.19 -5.85
C LEU A 34 11.60 -14.67 -5.40
N ALA A 35 12.26 -13.93 -4.50
CA ALA A 35 13.57 -14.30 -3.97
C ALA A 35 13.51 -15.61 -3.17
N TRP A 36 12.47 -15.80 -2.37
CA TRP A 36 12.23 -17.06 -1.65
C TRP A 36 12.00 -18.24 -2.60
N LYS A 37 11.14 -18.07 -3.63
CA LYS A 37 10.92 -19.10 -4.65
C LYS A 37 12.22 -19.46 -5.37
N LEU A 38 13.01 -18.47 -5.75
CA LEU A 38 14.28 -18.68 -6.43
C LEU A 38 15.28 -19.42 -5.55
N GLY A 39 15.41 -19.01 -4.28
CA GLY A 39 16.25 -19.72 -3.31
C GLY A 39 15.82 -21.19 -3.15
N LEU A 40 14.51 -21.45 -3.01
CA LEU A 40 13.98 -22.81 -2.90
C LEU A 40 14.25 -23.64 -4.16
N THR A 41 14.04 -23.07 -5.35
CA THR A 41 14.35 -23.75 -6.61
C THR A 41 15.83 -24.14 -6.69
N VAL A 42 16.73 -23.23 -6.30
CA VAL A 42 18.17 -23.51 -6.25
C VAL A 42 18.47 -24.64 -5.26
N VAL A 43 17.88 -24.62 -4.06
CA VAL A 43 18.05 -25.73 -3.09
C VAL A 43 17.69 -27.07 -3.74
N CYS A 44 16.53 -27.16 -4.41
CA CYS A 44 16.08 -28.39 -5.04
C CYS A 44 17.02 -28.86 -6.17
N VAL A 45 17.44 -27.94 -7.04
CA VAL A 45 18.34 -28.26 -8.16
C VAL A 45 19.70 -28.72 -7.66
N VAL A 46 20.29 -28.01 -6.68
CA VAL A 46 21.59 -28.36 -6.11
C VAL A 46 21.50 -29.68 -5.34
N ALA A 47 20.43 -29.92 -4.59
CA ALA A 47 20.20 -31.20 -3.91
C ALA A 47 20.08 -32.36 -4.91
N ALA A 48 19.35 -32.18 -6.01
CA ALA A 48 19.24 -33.18 -7.06
C ALA A 48 20.60 -33.47 -7.72
N LEU A 49 21.39 -32.43 -8.00
CA LEU A 49 22.75 -32.58 -8.53
C LEU A 49 23.68 -33.34 -7.57
N VAL A 50 23.61 -33.04 -6.26
CA VAL A 50 24.38 -33.76 -5.24
C VAL A 50 23.99 -35.24 -5.22
N LEU A 51 22.69 -35.55 -5.21
CA LEU A 51 22.19 -36.93 -5.23
C LEU A 51 22.59 -37.69 -6.50
N LEU A 52 22.51 -37.04 -7.67
CA LEU A 52 22.91 -37.64 -8.95
C LEU A 52 24.44 -37.81 -9.08
N SER A 53 25.24 -37.01 -8.37
CA SER A 53 26.70 -37.14 -8.37
C SER A 53 27.21 -38.27 -7.48
N ALA A 54 26.43 -38.68 -6.47
CA ALA A 54 26.85 -39.67 -5.47
C ALA A 54 27.19 -41.06 -6.06
N PRO A 55 26.45 -41.60 -7.05
CA PRO A 55 26.81 -42.87 -7.68
C PRO A 55 28.06 -42.81 -8.55
N VAL A 56 28.40 -41.63 -9.09
CA VAL A 56 29.48 -41.46 -10.08
C VAL A 56 30.80 -41.06 -9.42
N PHE A 57 30.73 -40.20 -8.40
CA PHE A 57 31.92 -39.61 -7.76
C PHE A 57 32.00 -39.88 -6.25
N GLY A 58 31.01 -40.58 -5.68
CA GLY A 58 30.81 -40.64 -4.23
C GLY A 58 30.38 -39.29 -3.64
N THR A 59 30.30 -39.21 -2.32
CA THR A 59 30.10 -37.94 -1.58
C THR A 59 31.41 -37.35 -1.06
N ALA A 60 32.55 -37.98 -1.36
CA ALA A 60 33.87 -37.61 -0.84
C ALA A 60 34.28 -36.18 -1.19
N TRP A 61 33.84 -35.65 -2.34
CA TRP A 61 34.12 -34.28 -2.79
C TRP A 61 33.45 -33.20 -1.92
N ALA A 62 32.35 -33.54 -1.25
CA ALA A 62 31.61 -32.64 -0.35
C ALA A 62 31.77 -33.01 1.14
N GLY A 63 32.33 -34.19 1.43
CA GLY A 63 32.55 -34.69 2.78
C GLY A 63 31.26 -34.70 3.64
N PRO A 64 31.35 -34.50 4.96
CA PRO A 64 30.19 -34.52 5.86
C PRO A 64 29.20 -33.35 5.62
N PHE A 65 29.55 -32.38 4.78
CA PHE A 65 28.76 -31.17 4.53
C PHE A 65 27.84 -31.28 3.31
N ALA A 66 27.88 -32.39 2.56
CA ALA A 66 27.02 -32.62 1.39
C ALA A 66 25.51 -32.28 1.62
N PRO A 67 24.91 -32.57 2.79
CA PRO A 67 23.51 -32.21 3.05
C PRO A 67 23.27 -30.70 3.23
N VAL A 68 24.30 -29.94 3.61
CA VAL A 68 24.22 -28.50 3.93
C VAL A 68 24.50 -27.62 2.72
N VAL A 69 25.29 -28.11 1.75
CA VAL A 69 25.66 -27.37 0.53
C VAL A 69 24.44 -26.81 -0.23
N PRO A 70 23.37 -27.59 -0.52
CA PRO A 70 22.21 -27.05 -1.22
C PRO A 70 21.53 -25.90 -0.48
N ILE A 71 21.47 -25.97 0.85
CA ILE A 71 20.84 -24.97 1.71
C ILE A 71 21.65 -23.67 1.68
N VAL A 72 22.97 -23.75 1.84
CA VAL A 72 23.86 -22.58 1.83
C VAL A 72 23.85 -21.89 0.46
N VAL A 73 23.91 -22.66 -0.63
CA VAL A 73 23.86 -22.13 -1.99
C VAL A 73 22.50 -21.47 -2.26
N GLY A 74 21.40 -22.15 -1.94
CA GLY A 74 20.05 -21.60 -2.11
C GLY A 74 19.81 -20.34 -1.29
N ALA A 75 20.27 -20.31 -0.04
CA ALA A 75 20.19 -19.14 0.83
C ALA A 75 21.05 -17.97 0.30
N SER A 76 22.24 -18.26 -0.22
CA SER A 76 23.14 -17.23 -0.77
C SER A 76 22.56 -16.60 -2.04
N ILE A 77 22.02 -17.40 -2.95
CA ILE A 77 21.43 -16.89 -4.19
C ILE A 77 20.11 -16.16 -3.90
N GLY A 78 19.22 -16.74 -3.10
CA GLY A 78 17.95 -16.10 -2.73
C GLY A 78 18.16 -14.82 -1.92
N GLY A 79 19.03 -14.87 -0.91
CA GLY A 79 19.41 -13.74 -0.07
C GLY A 79 20.15 -12.65 -0.83
N GLY A 80 21.09 -13.02 -1.70
CA GLY A 80 21.82 -12.10 -2.56
C GLY A 80 20.90 -11.35 -3.53
N ALA A 81 19.97 -12.06 -4.19
CA ALA A 81 18.98 -11.44 -5.07
C ALA A 81 18.06 -10.48 -4.32
N PHE A 82 17.66 -10.82 -3.09
CA PHE A 82 16.86 -9.96 -2.23
C PHE A 82 17.64 -8.70 -1.81
N ALA A 83 18.88 -8.86 -1.34
CA ALA A 83 19.76 -7.77 -0.94
C ALA A 83 20.03 -6.81 -2.11
N TRP A 84 20.33 -7.34 -3.30
CA TRP A 84 20.54 -6.57 -4.51
C TRP A 84 19.32 -5.72 -4.86
N LYS A 85 18.11 -6.30 -4.84
CA LYS A 85 16.87 -5.54 -5.06
C LYS A 85 16.69 -4.42 -4.02
N ARG A 86 17.02 -4.68 -2.76
CA ARG A 86 16.91 -3.68 -1.69
C ARG A 86 17.90 -2.54 -1.87
N LEU A 87 19.14 -2.84 -2.30
CA LEU A 87 20.15 -1.83 -2.63
C LEU A 87 19.72 -1.00 -3.84
N ARG A 88 19.24 -1.65 -4.91
CA ARG A 88 18.74 -0.95 -6.11
C ARG A 88 17.58 -0.03 -5.79
N LEU A 89 16.65 -0.46 -4.93
CA LEU A 89 15.55 0.38 -4.46
C LEU A 89 16.07 1.60 -3.70
N ARG A 90 17.02 1.41 -2.76
CA ARG A 90 17.62 2.53 -2.02
C ARG A 90 18.24 3.54 -2.97
N GLY A 91 19.02 3.08 -3.96
CA GLY A 91 19.63 3.95 -4.97
C GLY A 91 18.60 4.72 -5.80
N ARG A 92 17.51 4.06 -6.23
CA ARG A 92 16.44 4.70 -7.03
C ARG A 92 15.67 5.76 -6.25
N ILE A 93 15.41 5.53 -4.98
CA ILE A 93 14.60 6.46 -4.16
C ILE A 93 15.46 7.63 -3.65
N GLU A 94 16.78 7.50 -3.62
CA GLU A 94 17.68 8.51 -3.05
C GLU A 94 17.60 9.87 -3.78
N ALA A 95 17.61 9.88 -5.12
CA ALA A 95 17.54 11.12 -5.87
C ALA A 95 16.19 11.86 -5.65
N PRO A 96 15.02 11.20 -5.80
CA PRO A 96 13.74 11.84 -5.47
C PRO A 96 13.64 12.31 -4.01
N ARG A 97 14.22 11.55 -3.07
CA ARG A 97 14.27 11.95 -1.66
C ARG A 97 15.04 13.24 -1.43
N ARG A 98 16.20 13.39 -2.08
CA ARG A 98 17.03 14.60 -1.96
C ARG A 98 16.31 15.80 -2.55
N LEU A 99 15.72 15.66 -3.73
CA LEU A 99 14.95 16.74 -4.37
C LEU A 99 13.74 17.17 -3.53
N LEU A 100 13.01 16.22 -2.94
CA LEU A 100 11.93 16.54 -2.00
C LEU A 100 12.46 17.25 -0.74
N ALA A 101 13.59 16.81 -0.19
CA ALA A 101 14.21 17.44 0.98
C ALA A 101 14.71 18.87 0.68
N GLU A 102 15.23 19.14 -0.52
CA GLU A 102 15.59 20.48 -0.99
C GLU A 102 14.38 21.41 -1.04
N LYS A 103 13.19 20.87 -1.38
CA LYS A 103 11.90 21.57 -1.31
C LYS A 103 11.32 21.63 0.11
N GLY A 104 12.03 21.14 1.12
CA GLY A 104 11.59 21.13 2.52
C GLY A 104 10.56 20.04 2.88
N LEU A 105 10.33 19.08 1.99
CA LEU A 105 9.38 17.99 2.16
C LEU A 105 10.08 16.73 2.72
N ASP A 106 9.38 16.02 3.61
CA ASP A 106 9.88 14.77 4.19
C ASP A 106 9.37 13.58 3.38
N ALA A 107 10.21 13.06 2.50
CA ALA A 107 9.91 11.92 1.62
C ALA A 107 9.53 10.62 2.36
N SER A 108 9.67 10.55 3.68
CA SER A 108 9.21 9.43 4.50
C SER A 108 7.82 9.65 5.12
N ARG A 109 7.26 10.85 4.95
CA ARG A 109 5.98 11.29 5.52
C ARG A 109 5.14 12.01 4.46
N PRO A 110 4.62 11.28 3.46
CA PRO A 110 3.98 11.86 2.28
C PRO A 110 2.73 12.72 2.57
N ALA A 111 2.06 12.50 3.70
CA ALA A 111 0.88 13.26 4.11
C ALA A 111 1.18 14.41 5.09
N ARG A 112 2.45 14.60 5.51
CA ARG A 112 2.82 15.60 6.53
C ARG A 112 2.41 17.01 6.15
N ASP A 113 2.64 17.37 4.90
CA ASP A 113 2.47 18.74 4.39
C ASP A 113 1.15 18.91 3.63
N GLY A 114 0.26 17.91 3.70
CA GLY A 114 -1.05 17.90 3.07
C GLY A 114 -1.34 16.62 2.28
N LEU A 115 -2.53 16.53 1.70
CA LEU A 115 -2.95 15.37 0.90
C LEU A 115 -2.95 15.66 -0.60
N GLY A 116 -2.45 16.81 -1.03
CA GLY A 116 -2.51 17.28 -2.43
C GLY A 116 -1.88 16.35 -3.47
N ALA A 117 -0.90 15.52 -3.08
CA ALA A 117 -0.29 14.53 -3.97
C ALA A 117 -1.16 13.27 -4.18
N TYR A 118 -2.22 13.07 -3.41
CA TYR A 118 -3.08 11.90 -3.50
C TYR A 118 -4.30 12.17 -4.36
N TYR A 119 -4.66 11.20 -5.18
CA TYR A 119 -5.98 11.18 -5.81
C TYR A 119 -7.05 10.75 -4.79
N ASP A 120 -8.27 11.24 -4.95
CA ASP A 120 -9.38 10.92 -4.05
C ASP A 120 -9.64 9.40 -3.97
N ALA A 121 -9.54 8.67 -5.08
CA ALA A 121 -9.66 7.22 -5.08
C ALA A 121 -8.62 6.52 -4.18
N GLN A 122 -7.42 7.09 -4.03
CA GLN A 122 -6.40 6.56 -3.12
C GLN A 122 -6.75 6.84 -1.67
N LEU A 123 -7.23 8.04 -1.39
CA LEU A 123 -7.66 8.41 -0.04
C LEU A 123 -8.86 7.59 0.41
N VAL A 124 -9.82 7.33 -0.49
CA VAL A 124 -10.95 6.43 -0.24
C VAL A 124 -10.45 5.02 0.07
N LEU A 125 -9.48 4.49 -0.70
CA LEU A 125 -8.88 3.19 -0.40
C LEU A 125 -8.22 3.16 0.98
N LEU A 126 -7.36 4.14 1.29
CA LEU A 126 -6.68 4.23 2.58
C LEU A 126 -7.66 4.34 3.74
N ARG A 127 -8.76 5.07 3.55
CA ARG A 127 -9.82 5.21 4.54
C ARG A 127 -10.60 3.91 4.73
N CYS A 128 -10.87 3.17 3.66
CA CYS A 128 -11.46 1.82 3.74
C CYS A 128 -10.56 0.85 4.51
N GLU A 129 -9.25 0.89 4.25
CA GLU A 129 -8.26 0.08 4.99
C GLU A 129 -8.26 0.41 6.48
N TYR A 130 -8.31 1.70 6.84
CA TYR A 130 -8.40 2.11 8.24
C TYR A 130 -9.67 1.57 8.92
N GLU A 131 -10.85 1.71 8.29
CA GLU A 131 -12.10 1.18 8.83
C GLU A 131 -12.05 -0.35 8.98
N PHE A 132 -11.43 -1.04 8.03
CA PHE A 132 -11.22 -2.47 8.11
C PHE A 132 -10.34 -2.86 9.30
N LEU A 133 -9.27 -2.10 9.55
CA LEU A 133 -8.39 -2.32 10.70
C LEU A 133 -9.07 -2.04 12.03
N LEU A 134 -9.92 -1.01 12.11
CA LEU A 134 -10.74 -0.74 13.30
C LEU A 134 -11.67 -1.92 13.60
N GLY A 135 -12.41 -2.42 12.61
CA GLY A 135 -13.31 -3.57 12.77
C GLY A 135 -12.59 -4.85 13.23
N ARG A 136 -11.29 -4.98 12.93
CA ARG A 136 -10.43 -6.12 13.33
C ARG A 136 -9.71 -5.91 14.65
N GLY A 137 -9.91 -4.79 15.35
CA GLY A 137 -9.20 -4.49 16.59
C GLY A 137 -7.69 -4.23 16.39
N ALA A 138 -7.25 -3.91 15.17
CA ALA A 138 -5.85 -3.68 14.84
C ALA A 138 -5.42 -2.24 15.19
N ALA A 139 -5.58 -1.85 16.45
CA ALA A 139 -5.43 -0.47 16.93
C ALA A 139 -4.08 0.17 16.57
N LYS A 140 -2.98 -0.60 16.62
CA LYS A 140 -1.64 -0.10 16.25
C LYS A 140 -1.55 0.30 14.78
N SER A 141 -2.12 -0.51 13.89
CA SER A 141 -2.14 -0.20 12.46
C SER A 141 -3.11 0.93 12.15
N ALA A 142 -4.28 0.95 12.78
CA ALA A 142 -5.26 2.02 12.62
C ALA A 142 -4.67 3.38 13.03
N ARG A 143 -3.95 3.43 14.16
CA ARG A 143 -3.26 4.63 14.65
C ARG A 143 -2.26 5.21 13.66
N LEU A 144 -1.61 4.37 12.83
CA LEU A 144 -0.73 4.86 11.77
C LEU A 144 -1.47 5.74 10.76
N PHE A 145 -2.71 5.39 10.40
CA PHE A 145 -3.52 6.20 9.49
C PHE A 145 -4.06 7.45 10.16
N GLU A 146 -4.47 7.34 11.42
CA GLU A 146 -4.87 8.51 12.20
C GLU A 146 -3.74 9.53 12.23
N GLU A 147 -2.53 9.12 12.59
CA GLU A 147 -1.36 9.99 12.72
C GLU A 147 -0.85 10.53 11.38
N SER A 148 -0.88 9.72 10.31
CA SER A 148 -0.34 10.09 9.01
C SER A 148 -1.32 10.88 8.15
N PHE A 149 -2.55 10.39 8.02
CA PHE A 149 -3.56 10.95 7.11
C PHE A 149 -4.59 11.81 7.83
N GLY A 150 -4.49 11.91 9.15
CA GLY A 150 -5.44 12.69 9.93
C GLY A 150 -6.84 12.07 9.94
N PHE A 151 -7.00 10.77 9.69
CA PHE A 151 -8.30 10.08 9.83
C PHE A 151 -8.77 10.07 11.29
N ALA A 152 -10.07 9.94 11.47
CA ALA A 152 -10.67 9.73 12.79
C ALA A 152 -11.88 8.79 12.72
N PRO A 153 -12.21 8.09 13.81
CA PRO A 153 -13.39 7.24 13.88
C PRO A 153 -14.70 8.00 13.62
N GLU A 154 -14.75 9.29 13.98
CA GLU A 154 -15.92 10.15 13.86
C GLU A 154 -16.07 10.79 12.48
N ASP A 155 -15.12 10.57 11.58
CA ASP A 155 -15.26 11.03 10.19
C ASP A 155 -16.57 10.53 9.66
N ALA A 156 -17.35 11.43 9.03
CA ALA A 156 -18.71 11.22 8.58
C ALA A 156 -18.81 10.06 7.56
N PHE A 157 -18.72 8.86 8.11
CA PHE A 157 -18.93 7.55 7.53
C PHE A 157 -20.04 6.91 8.37
N GLU A 158 -21.14 7.65 8.57
CA GLU A 158 -22.40 7.12 9.15
C GLU A 158 -22.87 5.85 8.39
N ALA A 159 -22.33 5.61 7.19
CA ALA A 159 -22.58 4.49 6.31
C ALA A 159 -21.59 3.30 6.42
N GLY A 160 -20.52 3.39 7.21
CA GLY A 160 -19.33 2.56 6.95
C GLY A 160 -18.63 2.98 5.65
N PRO A 161 -17.73 2.16 5.08
CA PRO A 161 -16.83 2.50 3.95
C PRO A 161 -17.49 2.86 2.60
N LEU A 162 -18.78 3.21 2.59
CA LEU A 162 -19.61 3.47 1.41
C LEU A 162 -20.17 4.89 1.30
N SER A 163 -19.72 5.87 2.08
CA SER A 163 -20.39 7.18 2.06
C SER A 163 -19.93 8.09 0.93
N VAL A 164 -18.72 7.95 0.39
CA VAL A 164 -18.09 9.02 -0.42
C VAL A 164 -17.48 8.49 -1.71
N LEU A 165 -17.94 9.02 -2.84
CA LEU A 165 -17.34 8.78 -4.14
C LEU A 165 -16.13 9.72 -4.33
N PRO A 166 -15.11 9.30 -5.09
CA PRO A 166 -14.08 10.22 -5.56
C PRO A 166 -14.71 11.40 -6.32
N ASP A 167 -14.06 12.57 -6.28
CA ASP A 167 -14.42 13.75 -7.05
C ASP A 167 -15.81 14.33 -6.70
N THR A 168 -16.31 14.08 -5.48
CA THR A 168 -17.53 14.70 -4.97
C THR A 168 -17.26 15.75 -3.90
N GLU A 169 -18.26 16.61 -3.69
CA GLU A 169 -18.23 17.66 -2.68
C GLU A 169 -18.09 17.07 -1.25
N GLU A 170 -18.68 15.91 -0.98
CA GLU A 170 -18.49 15.21 0.29
C GLU A 170 -17.03 14.77 0.50
N MET A 171 -16.37 14.30 -0.57
CA MET A 171 -14.95 13.91 -0.53
C MET A 171 -14.06 15.11 -0.26
N ARG A 172 -14.34 16.23 -0.92
CA ARG A 172 -13.64 17.49 -0.70
C ARG A 172 -13.72 17.93 0.77
N LYS A 173 -14.92 17.90 1.38
CA LYS A 173 -15.12 18.24 2.79
C LYS A 173 -14.35 17.31 3.74
N LEU A 174 -14.32 16.01 3.46
CA LEU A 174 -13.54 15.06 4.25
C LEU A 174 -12.04 15.34 4.15
N ARG A 175 -11.53 15.55 2.93
CA ARG A 175 -10.13 15.92 2.69
C ARG A 175 -9.75 17.18 3.47
N GLU A 176 -10.57 18.22 3.43
CA GLU A 176 -10.34 19.46 4.19
C GLU A 176 -10.29 19.22 5.70
N GLY A 177 -11.18 18.36 6.22
CA GLY A 177 -11.17 17.94 7.62
C GLY A 177 -9.86 17.22 7.99
N TRP A 178 -9.41 16.30 7.14
CA TRP A 178 -8.17 15.55 7.31
C TRP A 178 -6.94 16.47 7.28
N GLU A 179 -6.84 17.34 6.28
CA GLU A 179 -5.74 18.32 6.14
C GLU A 179 -5.71 19.30 7.32
N THR A 180 -6.89 19.70 7.83
CA THR A 180 -6.99 20.52 9.04
C THR A 180 -6.40 19.80 10.25
N ARG A 181 -6.69 18.51 10.42
CA ARG A 181 -6.15 17.71 11.54
C ARG A 181 -4.65 17.46 11.40
N ILE A 182 -4.16 17.15 10.19
CA ILE A 182 -2.73 17.06 9.89
C ILE A 182 -2.03 18.37 10.27
N SER A 183 -2.50 19.49 9.73
CA SER A 183 -1.94 20.82 9.97
C SER A 183 -1.97 21.22 11.44
N SER A 184 -3.05 20.87 12.16
CA SER A 184 -3.17 21.09 13.61
C SER A 184 -2.13 20.28 14.40
N ARG A 185 -1.86 19.02 14.02
CA ARG A 185 -0.82 18.21 14.66
C ARG A 185 0.58 18.75 14.40
N VAL A 186 0.90 19.09 13.15
CA VAL A 186 2.21 19.67 12.80
C VAL A 186 2.46 20.97 13.56
N ARG A 187 1.45 21.85 13.67
CA ARG A 187 1.54 23.09 14.47
C ARG A 187 1.80 22.85 15.96
N ARG A 188 1.35 21.71 16.50
CA ARG A 188 1.62 21.29 17.89
C ARG A 188 2.96 20.56 18.04
N GLY A 189 3.78 20.52 17.00
CA GLY A 189 5.08 19.83 17.02
C GLY A 189 4.99 18.31 16.91
N ALA A 190 3.79 17.75 16.71
CA ALA A 190 3.64 16.32 16.48
C ALA A 190 4.04 15.98 15.05
N GLN A 191 4.98 15.05 14.89
CA GLN A 191 5.40 14.57 13.58
C GLN A 191 4.67 13.25 13.26
N PRO A 192 4.14 13.08 12.03
CA PRO A 192 3.63 11.79 11.57
C PRO A 192 4.67 10.66 11.72
N PRO A 193 4.24 9.39 11.84
CA PRO A 193 5.16 8.27 11.81
C PRO A 193 5.88 8.19 10.46
N VAL A 194 7.09 7.64 10.48
CA VAL A 194 7.88 7.37 9.27
C VAL A 194 7.26 6.19 8.54
N LEU A 195 6.94 6.37 7.26
CA LEU A 195 6.37 5.33 6.39
C LEU A 195 7.46 4.77 5.47
N GLY A 196 7.51 3.44 5.35
CA GLY A 196 8.50 2.75 4.54
C GLY A 196 7.89 1.69 3.63
N LEU A 197 8.78 0.87 3.05
CA LEU A 197 8.40 -0.21 2.13
C LEU A 197 7.39 -1.19 2.75
N ARG A 198 7.46 -1.43 4.07
CA ARG A 198 6.57 -2.38 4.74
C ARG A 198 5.14 -1.86 4.76
N GLU A 199 4.96 -0.62 5.21
CA GLU A 199 3.66 0.04 5.30
C GLU A 199 3.06 0.22 3.91
N ASP A 200 3.89 0.58 2.92
CA ASP A 200 3.45 0.72 1.54
C ASP A 200 3.10 -0.61 0.86
N ALA A 201 3.84 -1.68 1.16
CA ALA A 201 3.51 -3.02 0.67
C ALA A 201 2.19 -3.55 1.28
N ALA A 202 1.88 -3.15 2.52
CA ALA A 202 0.65 -3.56 3.20
C ALA A 202 -0.56 -2.73 2.76
N TYR A 203 -0.41 -1.40 2.70
CA TYR A 203 -1.56 -0.49 2.61
C TYR A 203 -1.49 0.53 1.47
N ARG A 204 -0.40 0.55 0.68
CA ARG A 204 -0.20 1.50 -0.43
C ARG A 204 -0.21 2.97 0.02
N VAL A 205 0.45 3.26 1.14
CA VAL A 205 0.45 4.58 1.78
C VAL A 205 1.13 5.69 0.97
N PHE A 206 2.00 5.37 -0.01
CA PHE A 206 2.61 6.41 -0.85
C PHE A 206 1.71 6.84 -2.01
N PRO A 207 1.73 8.14 -2.39
CA PRO A 207 1.02 8.63 -3.56
C PRO A 207 1.46 7.91 -4.84
N ARG A 208 0.53 7.77 -5.79
CA ARG A 208 0.81 7.11 -7.07
C ARG A 208 0.03 7.78 -8.18
N GLU A 209 0.70 7.91 -9.31
CA GLU A 209 0.10 8.30 -10.57
C GLU A 209 -1.07 7.39 -10.93
N MET A 210 -2.21 7.99 -11.28
CA MET A 210 -3.44 7.26 -11.56
C MET A 210 -3.64 7.08 -13.07
N THR A 211 -2.93 6.12 -13.64
CA THR A 211 -3.27 5.61 -14.98
C THR A 211 -4.63 4.88 -14.95
N VAL A 212 -5.34 4.78 -16.07
CA VAL A 212 -6.64 4.08 -16.13
C VAL A 212 -6.60 2.68 -15.50
N PRO A 213 -5.59 1.81 -15.76
CA PRO A 213 -5.51 0.52 -15.08
C PRO A 213 -5.28 0.63 -13.56
N ALA A 214 -4.46 1.59 -13.12
CA ALA A 214 -4.20 1.82 -11.70
C ALA A 214 -5.45 2.33 -10.97
N GLU A 215 -6.24 3.18 -11.64
CA GLU A 215 -7.51 3.67 -11.13
C GLU A 215 -8.50 2.53 -10.93
N LEU A 216 -8.73 1.71 -11.96
CA LEU A 216 -9.65 0.58 -11.89
C LEU A 216 -9.23 -0.44 -10.83
N ALA A 217 -7.92 -0.67 -10.66
CA ALA A 217 -7.40 -1.54 -9.62
C ALA A 217 -7.62 -0.95 -8.21
N THR A 218 -7.45 0.35 -8.05
CA THR A 218 -7.70 1.08 -6.80
C THR A 218 -9.18 1.06 -6.45
N ARG A 219 -10.05 1.34 -7.42
CA ARG A 219 -11.51 1.27 -7.28
C ARG A 219 -11.97 -0.11 -6.88
N ARG A 220 -11.51 -1.14 -7.59
CA ARG A 220 -11.80 -2.52 -7.24
C ARG A 220 -11.37 -2.86 -5.81
N ALA A 221 -10.19 -2.41 -5.38
CA ALA A 221 -9.67 -2.71 -4.05
C ALA A 221 -10.53 -2.09 -2.94
N TYR A 222 -10.88 -0.80 -3.04
CA TYR A 222 -11.71 -0.17 -2.01
C TYR A 222 -13.13 -0.74 -2.00
N LEU A 223 -13.69 -1.08 -3.17
CA LEU A 223 -15.01 -1.70 -3.28
C LEU A 223 -15.04 -3.11 -2.67
N GLU A 224 -13.96 -3.88 -2.82
CA GLU A 224 -13.82 -5.20 -2.21
C GLU A 224 -13.82 -5.11 -0.68
N ILE A 225 -13.02 -4.18 -0.12
CA ILE A 225 -12.96 -3.93 1.33
C ILE A 225 -14.31 -3.45 1.84
N SER A 226 -14.94 -2.53 1.11
CA SER A 226 -16.26 -1.99 1.44
C SER A 226 -17.34 -3.07 1.51
N ASN A 227 -17.34 -3.99 0.56
CA ASN A 227 -18.24 -5.14 0.54
C ASN A 227 -18.02 -6.07 1.75
N LYS A 228 -16.75 -6.36 2.10
CA LYS A 228 -16.44 -7.16 3.29
C LYS A 228 -16.99 -6.51 4.56
N LEU A 229 -16.75 -5.21 4.74
CA LEU A 229 -17.20 -4.45 5.91
C LEU A 229 -18.73 -4.36 5.99
N LEU A 230 -19.41 -4.20 4.85
CA LEU A 230 -20.87 -4.29 4.78
C LEU A 230 -21.39 -5.62 5.34
N VAL A 231 -20.83 -6.72 4.84
CA VAL A 231 -21.25 -8.07 5.24
C VAL A 231 -20.93 -8.32 6.71
N GLU A 232 -19.79 -7.85 7.20
CA GLU A 232 -19.42 -7.96 8.61
C GLU A 232 -20.37 -7.17 9.53
N ARG A 233 -20.87 -6.00 9.09
CA ARG A 233 -21.71 -5.12 9.92
C ARG A 233 -23.21 -5.45 9.86
N TYR A 234 -23.72 -5.83 8.69
CA TYR A 234 -25.16 -6.01 8.45
C TYR A 234 -25.54 -7.44 8.04
N GLY A 235 -24.56 -8.34 7.92
CA GLY A 235 -24.79 -9.68 7.39
C GLY A 235 -24.95 -9.69 5.87
N ARG A 236 -25.27 -10.85 5.32
CA ARG A 236 -25.41 -11.04 3.85
C ARG A 236 -26.77 -10.57 3.31
N GLU A 237 -27.73 -10.28 4.18
CA GLU A 237 -29.08 -9.93 3.79
C GLU A 237 -29.21 -8.41 3.57
N PRO A 238 -29.64 -7.95 2.38
CA PRO A 238 -29.75 -6.52 2.06
C PRO A 238 -30.76 -5.75 2.94
N GLY A 239 -31.68 -6.47 3.59
CA GLY A 239 -32.76 -5.89 4.42
C GLY A 239 -32.26 -5.27 5.72
N ALA A 240 -31.14 -5.76 6.26
CA ALA A 240 -30.54 -5.25 7.51
C ALA A 240 -29.79 -3.92 7.33
N VAL A 241 -29.54 -3.52 6.08
CA VAL A 241 -28.89 -2.25 5.75
C VAL A 241 -29.94 -1.13 5.74
N PRO A 242 -29.73 -0.01 6.47
CA PRO A 242 -30.62 1.16 6.44
C PRO A 242 -30.89 1.66 5.01
N GLU A 243 -32.12 2.09 4.73
CA GLU A 243 -32.61 2.51 3.40
C GLU A 243 -31.66 3.48 2.62
N PRO A 244 -31.14 4.57 3.23
CA PRO A 244 -30.21 5.47 2.52
C PRO A 244 -28.83 4.86 2.27
N LEU A 245 -28.48 3.78 2.98
CA LEU A 245 -27.24 3.03 2.79
C LEU A 245 -27.41 1.93 1.74
N ARG A 246 -28.60 1.31 1.65
CA ARG A 246 -28.92 0.26 0.69
C ARG A 246 -28.77 0.73 -0.76
N ARG A 247 -29.18 1.96 -1.07
CA ARG A 247 -29.03 2.52 -2.43
C ARG A 247 -27.56 2.71 -2.83
N ARG A 248 -26.74 3.20 -1.91
CA ARG A 248 -25.29 3.42 -2.12
C ARG A 248 -24.55 2.09 -2.24
N ALA A 249 -24.77 1.18 -1.29
CA ALA A 249 -24.29 -0.20 -1.35
C ALA A 249 -24.65 -0.89 -2.67
N GLY A 250 -25.89 -0.74 -3.14
CA GLY A 250 -26.34 -1.32 -4.41
C GLY A 250 -25.59 -0.76 -5.63
N ARG A 251 -25.28 0.54 -5.67
CA ARG A 251 -24.45 1.15 -6.72
C ARG A 251 -23.04 0.56 -6.71
N ASP A 252 -22.42 0.52 -5.53
CA ASP A 252 -21.02 0.12 -5.37
C ASP A 252 -20.84 -1.38 -5.65
N LEU A 253 -21.81 -2.22 -5.26
CA LEU A 253 -21.83 -3.64 -5.62
C LEU A 253 -21.99 -3.88 -7.13
N ARG A 254 -22.78 -3.03 -7.83
CA ARG A 254 -22.89 -3.10 -9.30
C ARG A 254 -21.58 -2.70 -9.98
N GLU A 255 -20.94 -1.63 -9.51
CA GLU A 255 -19.62 -1.22 -10.01
C GLU A 255 -18.58 -2.32 -9.78
N TYR A 256 -18.52 -2.87 -8.57
CA TYR A 256 -17.62 -3.97 -8.23
C TYR A 256 -17.85 -5.18 -9.15
N GLY A 257 -19.11 -5.59 -9.34
CA GLY A 257 -19.47 -6.67 -10.26
C GLY A 257 -19.03 -6.40 -11.70
N ALA A 258 -19.19 -5.16 -12.19
CA ALA A 258 -18.75 -4.77 -13.52
C ALA A 258 -17.23 -4.86 -13.68
N LEU A 259 -16.46 -4.38 -12.70
CA LEU A 259 -14.99 -4.43 -12.68
C LEU A 259 -14.47 -5.86 -12.60
N VAL A 260 -15.06 -6.70 -11.74
CA VAL A 260 -14.68 -8.12 -11.62
C VAL A 260 -14.97 -8.86 -12.93
N ARG A 261 -16.16 -8.69 -13.53
CA ARG A 261 -16.53 -9.32 -14.80
C ARG A 261 -15.62 -8.90 -15.96
N LYS A 262 -15.27 -7.62 -16.04
CA LYS A 262 -14.34 -7.10 -17.06
C LYS A 262 -12.93 -7.65 -16.90
N SER A 263 -12.51 -8.00 -15.68
CA SER A 263 -11.21 -8.65 -15.42
C SER A 263 -11.19 -10.16 -15.73
N GLY A 264 -12.35 -10.83 -15.69
CA GLY A 264 -12.50 -12.25 -16.00
C GLY A 264 -12.62 -12.56 -17.50
N ARG A 265 -13.09 -11.59 -18.31
CA ARG A 265 -12.95 -11.62 -19.76
C ARG A 265 -11.56 -11.10 -20.13
N ARG A 266 -10.55 -11.98 -20.12
CA ARG A 266 -9.35 -11.71 -20.93
C ARG A 266 -9.68 -11.98 -22.40
N PRO A 267 -9.16 -11.20 -23.36
CA PRO A 267 -9.13 -11.60 -24.76
C PRO A 267 -8.28 -12.88 -24.94
#